data_AF-A0A822H0N2-F1
#
_entry.id   AF-A0A822H0N2-F1
#
_cell.length_a   1.000
_cell.length_b   1.000
_cell.length_c   1.000
_cell.angle_alpha   90.00
_cell.angle_beta   90.00
_cell.angle_gamma   90.00
#
_symmetry.space_group_name_H-M   'P 1'
#
loop_
_entity.id
_entity.type
_entity.pdbx_description
1 polymer ?
#
loop_
_entity_poly.entity_id
_entity_poly.type
_entity_poly.pdbx_seq_one_letter_code
_entity_poly.pdbx_strand_id
1 'polypeptide(L)'
;EQDPPRILHGLFSDSDQTHVCYGSLNIDTSQFNIANSLNINDVGNPKNIKYPVLPLTYDPNNDVIYIAAPNNESKTILSVINATSGNLISTFKSISNTIISLQFDIFQKQLFAH
;
A
#
# COMPACT_ATOMS: atom_id res chain seq x y z
N GLU A 1 26.96 -8.71 -24.93
CA GLU A 1 26.03 -7.73 -24.34
C GLU A 1 25.74 -8.13 -22.91
N GLN A 2 25.60 -7.17 -22.02
CA GLN A 2 25.21 -7.41 -20.63
C GLN A 2 23.69 -7.23 -20.56
N ASP A 3 22.98 -8.19 -19.99
CA ASP A 3 21.53 -8.06 -19.83
C ASP A 3 21.20 -6.80 -19.03
N PRO A 4 20.09 -6.11 -19.36
CA PRO A 4 19.67 -4.94 -18.60
C PRO A 4 19.36 -5.33 -17.15
N PRO A 5 19.65 -4.44 -16.19
CA PRO A 5 19.39 -4.71 -14.78
C PRO A 5 17.91 -4.97 -14.54
N ARG A 6 17.61 -6.01 -13.77
CA ARG A 6 16.24 -6.39 -13.43
C ARG A 6 15.80 -5.61 -12.19
N ILE A 7 15.07 -4.53 -12.40
CA ILE A 7 14.60 -3.63 -11.34
C ILE A 7 13.09 -3.82 -11.14
N LEU A 8 12.69 -4.17 -9.92
CA LEU A 8 11.30 -4.17 -9.49
C LEU A 8 10.97 -2.83 -8.85
N HIS A 9 10.01 -2.10 -9.42
CA HIS A 9 9.42 -0.92 -8.80
C HIS A 9 8.11 -1.32 -8.14
N GLY A 10 7.87 -0.85 -6.92
CA GLY A 10 6.62 -1.20 -6.26
C GLY A 10 6.52 -0.78 -4.81
N LEU A 11 5.50 -1.34 -4.19
CA LEU A 11 5.23 -1.21 -2.77
C LEU A 11 5.76 -2.43 -2.04
N PHE A 12 6.41 -2.18 -0.91
CA PHE A 12 7.05 -3.20 -0.10
C PHE A 12 6.61 -2.99 1.34
N SER A 13 6.20 -4.04 2.02
CA SER A 13 5.99 -4.00 3.47
C SER A 13 7.30 -4.32 4.17
N ASP A 14 7.60 -3.64 5.27
CA ASP A 14 8.62 -4.11 6.20
C ASP A 14 8.16 -5.38 6.92
N SER A 15 9.12 -6.03 7.61
CA SER A 15 8.90 -7.33 8.26
C SER A 15 7.94 -7.27 9.45
N ASP A 16 7.84 -6.12 10.11
CA ASP A 16 6.92 -5.90 11.24
C ASP A 16 5.56 -5.33 10.80
N GLN A 17 5.40 -5.02 9.50
CA GLN A 17 4.18 -4.52 8.89
C GLN A 17 3.72 -3.21 9.52
N THR A 18 4.68 -2.38 9.93
CA THR A 18 4.41 -1.04 10.43
C THR A 18 4.68 0.03 9.38
N HIS A 19 5.41 -0.31 8.31
CA HIS A 19 5.65 0.60 7.20
C HIS A 19 5.36 -0.03 5.84
N VAL A 20 4.78 0.77 4.94
CA VAL A 20 4.74 0.49 3.50
C VAL A 20 5.69 1.43 2.80
N CYS A 21 6.68 0.88 2.12
CA CYS A 21 7.70 1.63 1.39
C CYS A 21 7.41 1.60 -0.11
N TYR A 22 7.52 2.75 -0.76
CA TYR A 22 7.63 2.84 -2.22
C TYR A 22 9.10 2.93 -2.59
N GLY A 23 9.55 2.07 -3.50
CA GLY A 23 10.96 2.01 -3.84
C GLY A 23 11.27 1.12 -5.03
N SER A 24 12.55 0.79 -5.15
CA SER A 24 13.06 -0.13 -6.16
C SER A 24 13.91 -1.22 -5.50
N LEU A 25 13.72 -2.44 -5.98
CA LEU A 25 14.58 -3.59 -5.68
C LEU A 25 15.34 -3.94 -6.95
N ASN A 26 16.67 -3.79 -6.91
CA ASN A 26 17.53 -4.40 -7.92
C ASN A 26 17.65 -5.88 -7.60
N ILE A 27 17.03 -6.73 -8.43
CA ILE A 27 16.96 -8.18 -8.22
C ILE A 27 18.37 -8.81 -8.33
N ASP A 28 19.22 -8.25 -9.20
CA ASP A 28 20.55 -8.80 -9.46
C ASP A 28 21.53 -8.55 -8.30
N THR A 29 21.39 -7.42 -7.62
CA THR A 29 22.26 -7.04 -6.49
C THR A 29 21.60 -7.19 -5.13
N SER A 30 20.30 -7.52 -5.08
CA SER A 30 19.46 -7.46 -3.87
C SER A 30 19.48 -6.08 -3.18
N GLN A 31 19.85 -5.02 -3.90
CA GLN A 31 19.89 -3.67 -3.35
C GLN A 31 18.49 -3.07 -3.33
N PHE A 32 18.09 -2.57 -2.17
CA PHE A 32 16.80 -1.91 -1.96
C PHE A 32 16.99 -0.40 -1.80
N ASN A 33 16.31 0.39 -2.62
CA ASN A 33 16.30 1.84 -2.54
C ASN A 33 14.89 2.32 -2.20
N ILE A 34 14.73 2.93 -1.04
CA ILE A 34 13.45 3.50 -0.58
C ILE A 34 13.37 4.94 -1.07
N ALA A 35 12.35 5.25 -1.85
CA ALA A 35 12.01 6.62 -2.21
C ALA A 35 11.15 7.27 -1.14
N ASN A 36 10.20 6.50 -0.58
CA ASN A 36 9.33 6.97 0.49
C ASN A 36 8.82 5.82 1.38
N SER A 37 8.38 6.17 2.59
CA SER A 37 7.82 5.24 3.57
C SER A 37 6.59 5.86 4.24
N LEU A 38 5.48 5.12 4.22
CA LEU A 38 4.29 5.42 4.99
C LEU A 38 4.32 4.65 6.31
N ASN A 39 4.03 5.32 7.42
CA ASN A 39 3.75 4.64 8.67
C ASN A 39 2.28 4.20 8.69
N ILE A 40 2.04 2.89 8.82
CA ILE A 40 0.69 2.30 8.82
C ILE A 40 -0.15 2.83 10.00
N ASN A 41 0.48 3.27 11.08
CA ASN A 41 -0.21 3.90 12.21
C ASN A 41 -0.90 5.23 11.82
N ASP A 42 -0.46 5.88 10.74
CA ASP A 42 -1.07 7.13 10.26
C ASP A 42 -2.41 6.87 9.56
N VAL A 43 -2.64 5.63 9.12
CA VAL A 43 -3.77 5.23 8.27
C VAL A 43 -4.64 4.13 8.88
N GLY A 44 -4.31 3.63 10.06
CA GLY A 44 -5.03 2.53 10.70
C GLY A 44 -4.47 2.19 12.09
N ASN A 45 -5.06 1.17 12.73
CA ASN A 45 -4.51 0.62 13.96
C ASN A 45 -3.85 -0.74 13.69
N PRO A 46 -2.51 -0.82 13.58
CA PRO A 46 -1.83 -2.06 13.27
C PRO A 46 -2.01 -3.15 14.33
N LYS A 47 -2.32 -2.80 15.58
CA LYS A 47 -2.61 -3.78 16.64
C LYS A 47 -3.89 -4.57 16.39
N ASN A 48 -4.78 -4.06 15.53
CA ASN A 48 -6.03 -4.71 15.15
C ASN A 48 -5.94 -5.40 13.79
N ILE A 49 -4.78 -5.38 13.13
CA ILE A 49 -4.55 -6.10 11.88
C ILE A 49 -4.53 -7.60 12.18
N LYS A 50 -5.63 -8.27 11.86
CA LYS A 50 -5.79 -9.72 12.09
C LYS A 50 -5.10 -10.58 11.01
N TYR A 51 -4.72 -9.97 9.88
CA TYR A 51 -4.15 -10.64 8.71
C TYR A 51 -2.70 -10.21 8.49
N PRO A 52 -1.81 -11.12 8.06
CA PRO A 52 -0.39 -10.82 7.89
C PRO A 52 -0.07 -9.93 6.67
N VAL A 53 -1.07 -9.40 5.96
CA VAL A 53 -0.87 -8.47 4.84
C VAL A 53 -2.06 -7.52 4.80
N LEU A 54 -1.80 -6.22 4.76
CA LEU A 54 -2.83 -5.22 4.51
C LEU A 54 -3.24 -5.23 3.02
N PRO A 55 -4.54 -5.27 2.70
CA PRO A 55 -4.99 -5.04 1.34
C PRO A 55 -4.55 -3.66 0.86
N LEU A 56 -3.79 -3.64 -0.24
CA LEU A 56 -3.36 -2.41 -0.88
C LEU A 56 -3.32 -2.56 -2.39
N THR A 57 -3.48 -1.44 -3.10
CA THR A 57 -3.30 -1.38 -4.56
C THR A 57 -2.81 0.00 -4.96
N TYR A 58 -2.14 0.08 -6.12
CA TYR A 58 -1.66 1.33 -6.70
C TYR A 58 -2.55 1.76 -7.86
N ASP A 59 -2.88 3.05 -7.92
CA ASP A 59 -3.48 3.70 -9.07
C ASP A 59 -2.42 4.54 -9.80
N PRO A 60 -1.94 4.07 -10.98
CA PRO A 60 -0.94 4.78 -11.76
C PRO A 60 -1.47 6.01 -12.49
N ASN A 61 -2.79 6.21 -12.57
CA ASN A 61 -3.34 7.40 -13.20
C ASN A 61 -3.24 8.64 -12.31
N ASN A 62 -3.30 8.45 -10.99
CA ASN A 62 -3.31 9.52 -10.00
C ASN A 62 -2.09 9.52 -9.07
N ASP A 63 -1.16 8.58 -9.24
CA ASP A 63 -0.03 8.35 -8.35
C ASP A 63 -0.43 8.19 -6.87
N VAL A 64 -1.44 7.35 -6.62
CA VAL A 64 -1.94 7.08 -5.27
C VAL A 64 -1.96 5.61 -4.91
N ILE A 65 -1.78 5.35 -3.62
CA ILE A 65 -1.92 4.02 -3.01
C ILE A 65 -3.23 4.02 -2.23
N TYR A 66 -4.05 3.00 -2.46
CA TYR A 66 -5.20 2.69 -1.62
C TYR A 66 -4.79 1.63 -0.60
N ILE A 67 -5.09 1.87 0.68
CA ILE A 67 -4.84 0.91 1.76
C ILE A 67 -6.14 0.73 2.54
N ALA A 68 -6.55 -0.52 2.74
CA ALA A 68 -7.64 -0.86 3.66
C ALA A 68 -7.06 -1.36 4.98
N ALA A 69 -7.37 -0.68 6.09
CA ALA A 69 -6.86 -1.05 7.42
C ALA A 69 -7.99 -1.04 8.46
N PRO A 70 -7.94 -1.90 9.49
CA PRO A 70 -8.89 -1.85 10.60
C PRO A 70 -8.63 -0.63 11.49
N ASN A 71 -9.71 -0.08 12.06
CA ASN A 71 -9.68 0.96 13.09
C ASN A 71 -9.89 0.37 14.50
N ASN A 72 -9.98 1.25 15.51
CA ASN A 72 -10.18 0.87 16.91
C ASN A 72 -11.51 0.15 17.20
N GLU A 73 -12.50 0.28 16.31
CA GLU A 73 -13.83 -0.32 16.43
C GLU A 73 -13.97 -1.59 15.57
N SER A 74 -12.85 -2.17 15.10
CA SER A 74 -12.83 -3.31 14.18
C SER A 74 -13.57 -3.07 12.85
N LYS A 75 -13.78 -1.80 12.47
CA LYS A 75 -14.26 -1.43 11.14
C LYS A 75 -13.08 -1.15 10.22
N THR A 76 -13.24 -1.39 8.93
CA THR A 76 -12.20 -1.09 7.94
C THR A 76 -12.29 0.36 7.50
N ILE A 77 -11.18 1.08 7.46
CA ILE A 77 -11.06 2.38 6.80
C ILE A 77 -10.27 2.22 5.52
N LEU A 78 -10.60 3.03 4.51
CA LEU A 78 -9.88 3.10 3.25
C LEU A 78 -9.10 4.41 3.19
N SER A 79 -7.78 4.34 3.18
CA SER A 79 -6.91 5.51 3.08
C SER A 79 -6.35 5.65 1.67
N VAL A 80 -6.17 6.89 1.25
CA VAL A 80 -5.51 7.29 -0.01
C VAL A 80 -4.23 8.00 0.33
N ILE A 81 -3.12 7.49 -0.17
CA ILE A 81 -1.79 8.01 0.10
C ILE A 81 -1.16 8.45 -1.22
N ASN A 82 -0.44 9.56 -1.20
CA ASN A 82 0.36 9.98 -2.33
C ASN A 82 1.56 9.02 -2.48
N ALA A 83 1.65 8.29 -3.60
CA ALA A 83 2.66 7.24 -3.78
C ALA A 83 4.11 7.78 -3.77
N THR A 84 4.28 9.04 -4.19
CA THR A 84 5.59 9.70 -4.29
C THR A 84 6.06 10.28 -2.96
N SER A 85 5.17 10.96 -2.23
CA SER A 85 5.48 11.66 -0.98
C SER A 85 5.17 10.87 0.28
N GLY A 86 4.48 9.72 0.18
CA GLY A 86 4.09 8.91 1.35
C GLY A 86 3.05 9.58 2.23
N ASN A 87 2.59 10.79 1.87
CA ASN A 87 1.66 11.57 2.67
C ASN A 87 0.24 11.04 2.52
N LEU A 88 -0.47 10.92 3.66
CA LEU A 88 -1.90 10.67 3.69
C LEU A 88 -2.66 11.83 3.01
N ILE A 89 -3.39 11.51 1.95
CA ILE A 89 -4.26 12.48 1.23
C ILE A 89 -5.64 12.50 1.88
N SER A 90 -6.22 11.32 2.13
CA SER A 90 -7.57 11.20 2.67
C SER A 90 -7.82 9.86 3.33
N THR A 91 -8.82 9.83 4.21
CA THR A 91 -9.36 8.60 4.81
C THR A 91 -10.87 8.58 4.62
N PHE A 92 -11.37 7.55 3.96
CA PHE A 92 -12.79 7.33 3.72
C PHE A 92 -13.41 6.44 4.81
N LYS A 93 -14.75 6.57 4.94
CA LYS A 93 -15.62 6.00 5.99
C LYS A 93 -15.22 4.60 6.47
N SER A 94 -15.55 4.36 7.73
CA SER A 94 -15.53 3.03 8.34
C SER A 94 -16.56 2.10 7.67
N ILE A 95 -16.06 1.08 7.00
CA ILE A 95 -16.78 -0.03 6.38
C ILE A 95 -16.94 -1.12 7.44
N SER A 96 -18.18 -1.56 7.68
CA SER A 96 -18.49 -2.56 8.71
C SER A 96 -17.95 -3.95 8.39
N ASN A 97 -17.55 -4.18 7.14
CA ASN A 97 -17.00 -5.44 6.66
C ASN A 97 -15.48 -5.35 6.59
N THR A 98 -14.82 -6.46 6.87
CA THR A 98 -13.40 -6.59 6.63
C THR A 98 -13.13 -6.69 5.14
N ILE A 99 -12.23 -5.85 4.64
CA ILE A 99 -11.65 -5.97 3.30
C ILE A 99 -10.43 -6.87 3.41
N ILE A 100 -10.34 -7.88 2.54
CA ILE A 100 -9.22 -8.82 2.44
C ILE A 100 -8.41 -8.63 1.15
N SER A 101 -8.97 -7.96 0.15
CA SER A 101 -8.21 -7.57 -1.05
C SER A 101 -8.68 -6.24 -1.65
N LEU A 102 -7.76 -5.56 -2.32
CA LEU A 102 -8.02 -4.38 -3.13
C LEU A 102 -7.43 -4.60 -4.52
N GLN A 103 -8.13 -4.13 -5.56
CA GLN A 103 -7.63 -4.13 -6.92
C GLN A 103 -8.07 -2.85 -7.63
N PHE A 104 -7.13 -2.15 -8.24
CA PHE A 104 -7.42 -1.01 -9.09
C PHE A 104 -7.40 -1.44 -10.57
N ASP A 105 -8.50 -1.22 -11.28
CA ASP A 105 -8.56 -1.38 -12.73
C ASP A 105 -8.13 -0.07 -13.40
N ILE A 106 -6.97 -0.10 -14.05
CA ILE A 106 -6.36 1.06 -14.70
C ILE A 106 -7.17 1.58 -15.90
N PHE A 107 -7.94 0.71 -16.57
CA PHE A 107 -8.72 1.06 -17.75
C PHE A 107 -10.08 1.63 -17.37
N GLN A 108 -10.73 1.02 -16.39
CA GLN A 108 -12.02 1.47 -15.88
C GLN A 108 -11.88 2.63 -14.90
N LYS A 109 -10.67 2.85 -14.35
CA LYS A 109 -10.37 3.83 -13.30
C LYS A 109 -11.24 3.60 -12.06
N GLN A 110 -11.36 2.33 -11.67
CA GLN A 110 -12.23 1.88 -10.58
C GLN A 110 -11.46 1.03 -9.57
N LEU A 111 -11.81 1.22 -8.31
CA LEU A 111 -11.30 0.44 -7.19
C LEU A 111 -12.32 -0.64 -6.82
N PHE A 112 -11.86 -1.89 -6.78
CA PHE A 112 -12.61 -3.05 -6.34
C PHE A 112 -12.08 -3.53 -5.00
N ALA A 113 -12.98 -4.04 -4.16
CA ALA A 113 -12.68 -4.59 -2.85
C ALA A 113 -13.43 -5.91 -2.65
N HIS A 114 -12.78 -6.87 -1.99
CA HIS A 114 -13.40 -8.12 -1.54
C HIS A 114 -13.24 -8.26 -0.03
#